data_AF-X1FGX5-F1
#
_entry.id   AF-X1FGX5-F1
#
_cell.length_a   1.000
_cell.length_b   1.000
_cell.length_c   1.000
_cell.angle_alpha   90.00
_cell.angle_beta   90.00
_cell.angle_gamma   90.00
#
_symmetry.space_group_name_H-M   'P 1'
#
loop_
_entity.id
_entity.type
_entity.pdbx_description
1 polymer ?
#
loop_
_entity_poly.entity_id
_entity_poly.type
_entity_poly.pdbx_seq_one_letter_code
_entity_poly.pdbx_strand_id
1 'polypeptide(L)'
;NKMKRKNLKILILVFFLLFSTFALITPVFGSPMIISRTYTINADFDEGTLFGLEHDTVPDQLQLSEEYITLPYIWVPNMQGTVSKVNTSSGDEIGRYWVAPFPASPSRTTVDVFGNCWVGNRQAGTVVKIGLSEAGEYDDRNGNGICDTSTDLNKDGDITDAELFPFGQDECVLFEVLLRPGFKGTYEPGDIPLGDYDGPGTAHHWHTSPRGLAVDGANNLWA
;
A
#
# COMPACT_ATOMS: atom_id res chain seq x y z
N ASN A 1 -8.79 -10.86 -82.66
CA ASN A 1 -9.86 -10.77 -81.64
C ASN A 1 -9.82 -9.40 -80.94
N LYS A 2 -10.21 -8.32 -81.64
CA LYS A 2 -10.20 -6.92 -81.15
C LYS A 2 -11.23 -6.65 -80.04
N MET A 3 -12.27 -7.50 -79.96
CA MET A 3 -13.36 -7.39 -78.99
C MET A 3 -12.92 -7.71 -77.55
N LYS A 4 -12.07 -8.73 -77.34
CA LYS A 4 -11.56 -9.09 -76.00
C LYS A 4 -10.70 -8.01 -75.34
N ARG A 5 -9.91 -7.24 -76.11
CA ARG A 5 -9.07 -6.14 -75.59
C ARG A 5 -9.87 -4.90 -75.19
N LYS A 6 -11.04 -4.67 -75.81
CA LYS A 6 -11.92 -3.53 -75.46
C LYS A 6 -12.63 -3.77 -74.13
N ASN A 7 -13.10 -5.00 -73.91
CA ASN A 7 -13.78 -5.38 -72.67
C ASN A 7 -12.82 -5.44 -71.46
N LEU A 8 -11.56 -5.83 -71.66
CA LEU A 8 -10.54 -5.80 -70.59
C LEU A 8 -10.19 -4.37 -70.15
N LYS A 9 -10.13 -3.42 -71.10
CA LYS A 9 -9.90 -1.99 -70.79
C LYS A 9 -11.09 -1.35 -70.08
N ILE A 10 -12.32 -1.74 -70.43
CA ILE A 10 -13.54 -1.26 -69.77
C ILE A 10 -13.64 -1.84 -68.34
N LEU A 11 -13.27 -3.11 -68.14
CA LEU A 11 -13.27 -3.74 -66.81
C LEU A 11 -12.23 -3.11 -65.86
N ILE A 12 -11.05 -2.76 -66.35
CA ILE A 12 -10.01 -2.07 -65.55
C ILE A 12 -10.42 -0.63 -65.22
N LEU A 13 -11.09 0.07 -66.14
CA LEU A 13 -11.56 1.44 -65.90
C LEU A 13 -12.70 1.49 -64.87
N VAL A 14 -13.59 0.51 -64.86
CA VAL A 14 -14.69 0.40 -63.88
C VAL A 14 -14.17 -0.01 -62.49
N PHE A 15 -13.11 -0.82 -62.42
CA PHE A 15 -12.48 -1.19 -61.15
C PHE A 15 -11.75 -0.02 -60.47
N PHE A 16 -11.18 0.91 -61.26
CA PHE A 16 -10.53 2.11 -60.72
C PHE A 16 -11.50 3.21 -60.27
N LEU A 17 -12.72 3.26 -60.83
CA LEU A 17 -13.73 4.28 -60.47
C LEU A 17 -14.52 3.94 -59.21
N LEU A 18 -14.57 2.67 -58.80
CA LEU A 18 -15.25 2.23 -57.57
C LEU A 18 -14.42 2.35 -56.28
N PHE A 19 -13.14 2.73 -56.37
CA PHE A 19 -12.24 2.88 -55.22
C PHE A 19 -11.92 4.35 -54.86
N SER A 20 -12.63 5.32 -55.45
CA SER A 20 -12.34 6.76 -55.27
C SER A 20 -13.22 7.50 -54.26
N THR A 21 -14.07 6.78 -53.51
CA THR A 21 -14.84 7.36 -52.39
C THR A 21 -14.49 6.67 -51.07
N PHE A 22 -13.21 6.58 -50.74
CA PHE A 22 -12.82 6.54 -49.33
C PHE A 22 -12.59 7.99 -48.92
N ALA A 23 -13.65 8.62 -48.38
CA ALA A 23 -13.48 9.86 -47.65
C ALA A 23 -12.41 9.61 -46.58
N LEU A 24 -11.34 10.40 -46.61
CA LEU A 24 -10.38 10.52 -45.52
C LEU A 24 -11.16 11.02 -44.30
N ILE A 25 -11.73 10.10 -43.53
CA ILE A 25 -12.10 10.36 -42.15
C ILE A 25 -10.76 10.48 -41.44
N THR A 26 -10.23 11.69 -41.33
CA THR A 26 -9.19 11.95 -40.35
C THR A 26 -9.79 11.57 -39.00
N PRO A 27 -9.24 10.61 -38.25
CA PRO A 27 -9.62 10.46 -36.86
C PRO A 27 -9.34 11.79 -36.19
N VAL A 28 -10.40 12.49 -35.79
CA VAL A 28 -10.26 13.56 -34.80
C VAL A 28 -9.89 12.82 -33.53
N PHE A 29 -8.59 12.62 -33.31
CA PHE A 29 -8.10 12.26 -31.99
C PHE A 29 -8.50 13.45 -31.11
N GLY A 30 -9.59 13.29 -30.35
CA GLY A 30 -9.90 14.22 -29.29
C GLY A 30 -8.65 14.34 -28.42
N SER A 31 -8.22 15.56 -28.14
CA SER A 31 -7.16 15.80 -27.16
C SER A 31 -7.47 14.94 -25.93
N PRO A 32 -6.48 14.27 -25.32
CA PRO A 32 -6.72 13.58 -24.07
C PRO A 32 -7.38 14.59 -23.13
N MET A 33 -8.59 14.29 -22.68
CA MET A 33 -9.24 15.09 -21.67
C MET A 33 -8.38 14.91 -20.42
N ILE A 34 -7.50 15.88 -20.16
CA ILE A 34 -6.84 15.97 -18.87
C ILE A 34 -7.96 16.34 -17.91
N ILE A 35 -8.45 15.33 -17.16
CA ILE A 35 -9.33 15.56 -16.04
C ILE A 35 -8.45 16.24 -14.98
N SER A 36 -8.50 17.57 -14.94
CA SER A 36 -7.90 18.36 -13.87
C SER A 36 -9.01 18.78 -12.92
N ARG A 37 -8.93 18.35 -11.67
CA ARG A 37 -9.73 18.90 -10.58
C ARG A 37 -8.90 19.94 -9.82
N THR A 38 -9.56 21.02 -9.41
CA THR A 38 -8.98 22.02 -8.51
C THR A 38 -9.69 21.88 -7.17
N TYR A 39 -8.92 21.74 -6.09
CA TYR A 39 -9.42 21.61 -4.72
C TYR A 39 -9.28 22.98 -4.07
N THR A 40 -10.41 23.64 -3.81
CA THR A 40 -10.42 25.05 -3.36
C THR A 40 -11.36 25.32 -2.20
N ILE A 41 -12.34 24.46 -1.95
CA ILE A 41 -13.30 24.66 -0.85
C ILE A 41 -13.12 23.60 0.22
N ASN A 42 -13.62 23.86 1.43
CA ASN A 42 -13.53 22.91 2.55
C ASN A 42 -14.02 21.51 2.15
N ALA A 43 -15.15 21.45 1.43
CA ALA A 43 -15.72 20.19 0.95
C ALA A 43 -14.81 19.42 -0.01
N ASP A 44 -13.92 20.07 -0.75
CA ASP A 44 -12.92 19.40 -1.58
C ASP A 44 -11.83 18.75 -0.70
N PHE A 45 -11.43 19.41 0.39
CA PHE A 45 -10.40 18.91 1.30
C PHE A 45 -10.94 17.80 2.21
N ASP A 46 -12.22 17.86 2.58
CA ASP A 46 -12.94 16.85 3.37
C ASP A 46 -13.07 15.49 2.65
N GLU A 47 -12.77 15.43 1.35
CA GLU A 47 -12.67 14.16 0.62
C GLU A 47 -11.42 13.36 1.01
N GLY A 48 -10.43 14.01 1.62
CA GLY A 48 -9.17 13.39 2.06
C GLY A 48 -9.03 13.28 3.59
N THR A 49 -7.88 12.78 4.04
CA THR A 49 -7.51 12.78 5.45
C THR A 49 -6.67 14.02 5.75
N LEU A 50 -7.14 14.85 6.67
CA LEU A 50 -6.39 16.02 7.15
C LEU A 50 -5.35 15.59 8.19
N PHE A 51 -4.08 15.48 7.76
CA PHE A 51 -2.96 15.13 8.63
C PHE A 51 -1.91 16.25 8.65
N GLY A 52 -1.74 16.89 9.81
CA GLY A 52 -0.93 18.12 9.95
C GLY A 52 -1.56 19.33 9.26
N LEU A 53 -2.80 19.20 8.79
CA LEU A 53 -3.52 20.16 7.96
C LEU A 53 -4.88 20.49 8.56
N GLU A 54 -5.39 21.68 8.26
CA GLU A 54 -6.74 22.13 8.61
C GLU A 54 -7.26 23.17 7.60
N HIS A 55 -8.56 23.46 7.68
CA HIS A 55 -9.25 24.51 6.91
C HIS A 55 -10.30 25.28 7.74
N ASP A 56 -10.30 25.07 9.05
CA ASP A 56 -11.28 25.63 9.98
C ASP A 56 -10.93 27.08 10.36
N THR A 57 -9.64 27.38 10.49
CA THR A 57 -9.17 28.72 10.90
C THR A 57 -9.37 29.73 9.77
N VAL A 58 -9.19 29.31 8.51
CA VAL A 58 -9.47 30.11 7.31
C VAL A 58 -10.31 29.28 6.34
N PRO A 59 -11.59 29.63 6.13
CA PRO A 59 -12.45 28.91 5.20
C PRO A 59 -11.89 28.90 3.77
N ASP A 60 -12.07 27.77 3.09
CA ASP A 60 -11.67 27.53 1.70
C ASP A 60 -10.14 27.66 1.48
N GLN A 61 -9.37 27.35 2.53
CA GLN A 61 -7.91 27.32 2.49
C GLN A 61 -7.36 26.10 3.23
N LEU A 62 -6.61 25.25 2.52
CA LEU A 62 -5.84 24.19 3.16
C LEU A 62 -4.53 24.78 3.74
N GLN A 63 -4.32 24.64 5.04
CA GLN A 63 -3.16 25.19 5.75
C GLN A 63 -2.64 24.21 6.80
N LEU A 64 -1.44 24.48 7.33
CA LEU A 64 -0.87 23.67 8.42
C LEU A 64 -1.63 23.96 9.72
N SER A 65 -1.92 22.92 10.49
CA SER A 65 -2.52 23.10 11.82
C SER A 65 -1.53 23.74 12.79
N GLU A 66 -2.00 24.72 13.58
CA GLU A 66 -1.22 25.32 14.67
C GLU A 66 -1.08 24.38 15.87
N GLU A 67 -1.98 23.39 16.01
CA GLU A 67 -1.82 22.31 16.98
C GLU A 67 -0.86 21.25 16.44
N TYR A 68 0.19 20.97 17.20
CA TYR A 68 1.05 19.82 16.94
C TYR A 68 0.22 18.55 17.14
N ILE A 69 -0.15 17.91 16.04
CA ILE A 69 -0.81 16.62 16.09
C ILE A 69 0.24 15.59 16.49
N THR A 70 0.21 15.18 17.75
CA THR A 70 0.81 13.89 18.11
C THR A 70 -0.06 12.81 17.48
N LEU A 71 0.53 11.91 16.70
CA LEU A 71 -0.14 10.68 16.31
C LEU A 71 -0.65 9.99 17.59
N PRO A 72 -1.97 9.95 17.85
CA PRO A 72 -2.50 9.45 19.11
C PRO A 72 -2.56 7.92 19.05
N TYR A 73 -1.50 7.29 18.55
CA TYR A 73 -1.43 5.87 18.31
C TYR A 73 -0.23 5.29 19.05
N ILE A 74 -0.45 4.14 19.67
CA ILE A 74 0.61 3.29 20.18
C ILE A 74 0.56 1.95 19.47
N TRP A 75 1.75 1.42 19.17
CA TRP A 75 1.93 0.12 18.55
C TRP A 75 2.33 -0.91 19.60
N VAL A 76 1.47 -1.91 19.81
CA VAL A 76 1.59 -2.89 20.89
C VAL A 76 1.86 -4.28 20.32
N PRO A 77 3.08 -4.84 20.47
CA PRO A 77 3.35 -6.20 20.04
C PRO A 77 2.70 -7.22 20.96
N ASN A 78 1.99 -8.19 20.38
CA ASN A 78 1.18 -9.18 21.10
C ASN A 78 1.85 -10.55 21.16
N MET A 79 1.52 -11.33 22.19
CA MET A 79 2.06 -12.69 22.34
C MET A 79 1.57 -13.66 21.25
N GLN A 80 0.43 -13.35 20.61
CA GLN A 80 -0.21 -14.14 19.57
C GLN A 80 0.49 -14.02 18.20
N GLY A 81 1.50 -13.16 18.07
CA GLY A 81 2.22 -12.98 16.80
C GLY A 81 1.75 -11.80 15.96
N THR A 82 0.98 -10.90 16.55
CA THR A 82 0.46 -9.69 15.89
C THR A 82 1.01 -8.42 16.55
N VAL A 83 0.75 -7.28 15.92
CA VAL A 83 0.92 -5.95 16.52
C VAL A 83 -0.42 -5.22 16.44
N SER A 84 -0.85 -4.62 17.55
CA SER A 84 -2.05 -3.78 17.63
C SER A 84 -1.70 -2.31 17.41
N LYS A 85 -2.52 -1.58 16.67
CA LYS A 85 -2.57 -0.12 16.63
C LYS A 85 -3.70 0.32 17.57
N VAL A 86 -3.37 1.05 18.62
CA VAL A 86 -4.33 1.46 19.65
C VAL A 86 -4.41 2.98 19.69
N ASN A 87 -5.63 3.51 19.68
CA ASN A 87 -5.87 4.93 19.91
C ASN A 87 -5.58 5.26 21.38
N THR A 88 -4.62 6.12 21.66
CA THR A 88 -4.18 6.44 23.03
C THR A 88 -5.17 7.31 23.80
N SER A 89 -6.10 7.96 23.11
CA SER A 89 -7.11 8.83 23.73
C SER A 89 -8.33 8.04 24.18
N SER A 90 -8.82 7.09 23.37
CA SER A 90 -9.96 6.25 23.72
C SER A 90 -9.57 4.91 24.37
N GLY A 91 -8.39 4.39 24.03
CA GLY A 91 -7.96 3.05 24.39
C GLY A 91 -8.41 1.96 23.42
N ASP A 92 -9.13 2.33 22.36
CA ASP A 92 -9.68 1.40 21.38
C ASP A 92 -8.57 0.85 20.49
N GLU A 93 -8.63 -0.45 20.22
CA GLU A 93 -7.82 -1.05 19.17
C GLU A 93 -8.45 -0.78 17.80
N ILE A 94 -7.72 -0.10 16.94
CA ILE A 94 -8.22 0.38 15.64
C ILE A 94 -7.61 -0.36 14.45
N GLY A 95 -6.73 -1.33 14.71
CA GLY A 95 -6.15 -2.21 13.70
C GLY A 95 -5.20 -3.23 14.34
N ARG A 96 -5.08 -4.43 13.76
CA ARG A 96 -4.17 -5.48 14.23
C ARG A 96 -3.55 -6.23 13.06
N TYR A 97 -2.25 -6.47 13.14
CA TYR A 97 -1.45 -6.89 11.99
C TYR A 97 -0.66 -8.15 12.30
N TRP A 98 -0.77 -9.18 11.45
CA TRP A 98 0.18 -10.28 11.46
C TRP A 98 1.55 -9.78 10.97
N VAL A 99 2.61 -10.24 11.62
CA VAL A 99 3.99 -9.79 11.32
C VAL A 99 4.91 -10.95 10.93
N ALA A 100 4.33 -12.10 10.66
CA ALA A 100 4.95 -13.31 10.13
C ALA A 100 3.82 -14.31 9.78
N PRO A 101 4.09 -15.35 8.98
CA PRO A 101 3.11 -16.39 8.68
C PRO A 101 2.81 -17.33 9.86
N PHE A 102 3.42 -17.10 11.02
CA PHE A 102 3.23 -17.84 12.27
C PHE A 102 3.50 -16.92 13.48
N PRO A 103 3.09 -17.30 14.71
CA PRO A 103 3.35 -16.51 15.91
C PRO A 103 4.85 -16.33 16.21
N ALA A 104 5.44 -15.23 15.75
CA ALA A 104 6.89 -15.06 15.69
C ALA A 104 7.51 -14.34 16.90
N SER A 105 6.76 -14.20 18.00
CA SER A 105 7.16 -13.46 19.22
C SER A 105 7.66 -12.03 18.90
N PRO A 106 6.79 -11.14 18.37
CA PRO A 106 7.11 -9.74 18.21
C PRO A 106 7.34 -9.09 19.57
N SER A 107 8.23 -8.10 19.65
CA SER A 107 8.48 -7.44 20.94
C SER A 107 9.20 -6.11 20.89
N ARG A 108 10.08 -5.88 19.90
CA ARG A 108 10.87 -4.64 19.82
C ARG A 108 10.19 -3.76 18.79
N THR A 109 9.65 -2.62 19.20
CA THR A 109 9.01 -1.67 18.30
C THR A 109 9.74 -0.34 18.31
N THR A 110 9.75 0.33 17.15
CA THR A 110 10.12 1.73 17.00
C THR A 110 9.20 2.37 15.97
N VAL A 111 9.03 3.68 16.00
CA VAL A 111 8.12 4.41 15.13
C VAL A 111 8.93 5.38 14.29
N ASP A 112 8.67 5.39 12.98
CA ASP A 112 9.38 6.22 12.02
C ASP A 112 8.74 7.62 11.88
N VAL A 113 9.32 8.51 11.07
CA VAL A 113 8.86 9.92 10.98
C VAL A 113 7.46 10.08 10.38
N PHE A 114 6.94 9.04 9.73
CA PHE A 114 5.59 9.01 9.15
C PHE A 114 4.59 8.30 10.08
N GLY A 115 5.03 7.83 11.25
CA GLY A 115 4.18 7.10 12.18
C GLY A 115 4.14 5.58 11.96
N ASN A 116 4.92 5.08 11.00
CA ASN A 116 4.96 3.66 10.70
C ASN A 116 5.63 2.89 11.83
N CYS A 117 5.13 1.71 12.14
CA CYS A 117 5.74 0.82 13.11
C CYS A 117 6.78 -0.07 12.44
N TRP A 118 7.95 -0.16 13.07
CA TRP A 118 8.93 -1.18 12.80
C TRP A 118 8.97 -2.15 13.96
N VAL A 119 8.82 -3.44 13.69
CA VAL A 119 8.75 -4.48 14.72
C VAL A 119 9.73 -5.62 14.47
N GLY A 120 10.48 -5.98 15.51
CA GLY A 120 11.42 -7.11 15.48
C GLY A 120 10.76 -8.39 15.98
N ASN A 121 10.81 -9.43 15.15
CA ASN A 121 10.29 -10.76 15.42
C ASN A 121 11.40 -11.70 15.90
N ARG A 122 11.28 -12.21 17.12
CA ARG A 122 12.36 -12.97 17.74
C ARG A 122 12.49 -14.39 17.20
N GLN A 123 11.37 -15.01 16.83
CA GLN A 123 11.30 -16.39 16.33
C GLN A 123 11.23 -16.47 14.81
N ALA A 124 11.06 -15.36 14.10
CA ALA A 124 11.17 -15.37 12.64
C ALA A 124 12.55 -14.90 12.17
N GLY A 125 13.30 -14.18 13.02
CA GLY A 125 14.55 -13.55 12.62
C GLY A 125 14.33 -12.44 11.61
N THR A 126 13.17 -11.78 11.68
CA THR A 126 12.76 -10.72 10.76
C THR A 126 12.52 -9.40 11.49
N VAL A 127 12.58 -8.31 10.74
CA VAL A 127 12.00 -7.02 11.11
C VAL A 127 10.93 -6.69 10.08
N VAL A 128 9.75 -6.28 10.52
CA VAL A 128 8.61 -5.95 9.65
C VAL A 128 8.28 -4.46 9.79
N LYS A 129 7.97 -3.82 8.67
CA LYS A 129 7.40 -2.46 8.65
C LYS A 129 5.89 -2.55 8.47
N ILE A 130 5.15 -1.94 9.37
CA ILE A 130 3.70 -1.72 9.28
C ILE A 130 3.50 -0.22 9.05
N GLY A 131 2.91 0.12 7.93
CA GLY A 131 2.56 1.46 7.52
C GLY A 131 1.38 2.03 8.31
N LEU A 132 1.37 3.35 8.45
CA LEU A 132 0.25 4.10 9.01
C LEU A 132 -0.69 4.52 7.88
N SER A 133 -1.84 3.84 7.76
CA SER A 133 -2.85 4.15 6.72
C SER A 133 -3.32 5.60 6.75
N GLU A 134 -3.44 6.22 7.92
CA GLU A 134 -3.84 7.62 8.07
C GLU A 134 -2.82 8.62 7.50
N ALA A 135 -1.55 8.20 7.35
CA ALA A 135 -0.52 8.97 6.66
C ALA A 135 -0.35 8.57 5.18
N GLY A 136 -1.21 7.68 4.66
CA GLY A 136 -1.12 7.18 3.29
C GLY A 136 0.00 6.16 3.10
N GLU A 137 0.54 5.59 4.17
CA GLU A 137 1.64 4.62 4.12
C GLU A 137 1.08 3.20 3.98
N TYR A 138 0.72 2.81 2.77
CA TYR A 138 0.28 1.45 2.42
C TYR A 138 0.68 1.13 0.97
N ASP A 139 0.62 -0.13 0.60
CA ASP A 139 0.85 -0.61 -0.76
C ASP A 139 -0.45 -1.22 -1.31
N ASP A 140 -1.10 -0.54 -2.26
CA ASP A 140 -2.33 -1.01 -2.93
C ASP A 140 -1.97 -2.16 -3.89
N ARG A 141 -1.90 -3.37 -3.35
CA ARG A 141 -1.42 -4.57 -4.06
C ARG A 141 -2.45 -5.10 -5.02
N ASN A 142 -3.73 -4.84 -4.77
CA ASN A 142 -4.80 -5.32 -5.63
C ASN A 142 -5.30 -4.27 -6.65
N GLY A 143 -4.84 -3.03 -6.54
CA GLY A 143 -5.10 -1.94 -7.47
C GLY A 143 -6.51 -1.37 -7.37
N ASN A 144 -7.17 -1.46 -6.23
CA ASN A 144 -8.54 -0.98 -6.04
C ASN A 144 -8.63 0.49 -5.60
N GLY A 145 -7.50 1.14 -5.35
CA GLY A 145 -7.40 2.56 -4.98
C GLY A 145 -7.80 2.87 -3.53
N ILE A 146 -7.96 1.87 -2.67
CA ILE A 146 -8.16 2.02 -1.24
C ILE A 146 -7.13 1.18 -0.47
N CYS A 147 -6.99 1.42 0.82
CA CYS A 147 -6.13 0.58 1.67
C CYS A 147 -6.95 -0.59 2.23
N ASP A 148 -6.64 -1.81 1.80
CA ASP A 148 -7.19 -3.03 2.39
C ASP A 148 -6.33 -3.48 3.59
N THR A 149 -6.78 -3.08 4.76
CA THR A 149 -6.08 -3.29 6.04
C THR A 149 -7.07 -3.66 7.13
N SER A 150 -6.55 -4.27 8.20
CA SER A 150 -7.31 -4.45 9.44
C SER A 150 -7.84 -3.11 9.98
N THR A 151 -9.14 -3.08 10.31
CA THR A 151 -9.84 -1.95 10.95
C THR A 151 -10.94 -2.47 11.87
N ASP A 152 -11.29 -1.72 12.91
CA ASP A 152 -12.45 -2.01 13.76
C ASP A 152 -13.74 -1.71 12.98
N LEU A 153 -14.33 -2.77 12.40
CA LEU A 153 -15.48 -2.64 11.50
C LEU A 153 -16.78 -2.41 12.28
N ASN A 154 -16.84 -2.89 13.51
CA ASN A 154 -18.04 -2.88 14.34
C ASN A 154 -18.06 -1.72 15.36
N LYS A 155 -16.94 -1.03 15.55
CA LYS A 155 -16.71 0.11 16.46
C LYS A 155 -16.86 -0.24 17.93
N ASP A 156 -16.46 -1.45 18.34
CA ASP A 156 -16.46 -1.91 19.73
C ASP A 156 -15.11 -1.75 20.44
N GLY A 157 -14.07 -1.31 19.71
CA GLY A 157 -12.73 -1.06 20.21
C GLY A 157 -11.87 -2.31 20.39
N ASP A 158 -12.25 -3.46 19.84
CA ASP A 158 -11.47 -4.71 19.84
C ASP A 158 -11.39 -5.31 18.43
N ILE A 159 -10.16 -5.57 17.95
CA ILE A 159 -9.98 -6.23 16.66
C ILE A 159 -10.12 -7.74 16.84
N THR A 160 -11.04 -8.34 16.10
CA THR A 160 -11.27 -9.79 16.12
C THR A 160 -10.65 -10.49 14.90
N ASP A 161 -10.62 -11.83 14.90
CA ASP A 161 -10.12 -12.61 13.77
C ASP A 161 -10.87 -12.33 12.45
N ALA A 162 -12.12 -11.85 12.52
CA ALA A 162 -12.91 -11.47 11.34
C ALA A 162 -12.46 -10.16 10.70
N GLU A 163 -11.68 -9.35 11.42
CA GLU A 163 -11.17 -8.03 11.01
C GLU A 163 -9.67 -8.07 10.72
N LEU A 164 -9.06 -9.26 10.80
CA LEU A 164 -7.66 -9.50 10.48
C LEU A 164 -7.48 -9.89 9.02
N PHE A 165 -6.43 -9.36 8.41
CA PHE A 165 -5.93 -9.85 7.14
C PHE A 165 -4.81 -10.88 7.36
N PRO A 166 -4.75 -11.95 6.56
CA PRO A 166 -3.60 -12.87 6.58
C PRO A 166 -2.28 -12.13 6.30
N PHE A 167 -1.18 -12.64 6.86
CA PHE A 167 0.15 -12.12 6.53
C PHE A 167 0.39 -12.19 5.02
N GLY A 168 0.85 -11.07 4.44
CA GLY A 168 1.02 -10.91 2.99
C GLY A 168 -0.22 -10.42 2.23
N GLN A 169 -1.38 -10.31 2.87
CA GLN A 169 -2.59 -9.73 2.28
C GLN A 169 -2.95 -8.35 2.85
N ASP A 170 -2.44 -8.02 4.04
CA ASP A 170 -2.66 -6.71 4.65
C ASP A 170 -1.76 -5.65 3.97
N GLU A 171 -2.38 -4.65 3.34
CA GLU A 171 -1.71 -3.61 2.56
C GLU A 171 -0.94 -2.60 3.40
N CYS A 172 -1.22 -2.52 4.70
CA CYS A 172 -0.41 -1.75 5.64
C CYS A 172 0.85 -2.51 6.08
N VAL A 173 0.93 -3.83 5.95
CA VAL A 173 2.20 -4.53 6.20
C VAL A 173 3.06 -4.34 4.96
N LEU A 174 4.06 -3.46 5.00
CA LEU A 174 4.74 -2.95 3.80
C LEU A 174 5.83 -3.89 3.29
N PHE A 175 6.72 -4.33 4.17
CA PHE A 175 7.81 -5.25 3.82
C PHE A 175 8.38 -5.93 5.06
N GLU A 176 9.03 -7.07 4.83
CA GLU A 176 9.77 -7.81 5.82
C GLU A 176 11.26 -7.89 5.48
N VAL A 177 12.11 -7.72 6.48
CA VAL A 177 13.57 -7.79 6.38
C VAL A 177 14.02 -9.05 7.09
N LEU A 178 14.54 -10.02 6.35
CA LEU A 178 15.13 -11.23 6.92
C LEU A 178 16.56 -10.96 7.32
N LEU A 179 16.89 -11.28 8.57
CA LEU A 179 18.22 -11.04 9.15
C LEU A 179 19.07 -12.31 9.24
N ARG A 180 18.47 -13.47 8.93
CA ARG A 180 19.13 -14.77 8.98
C ARG A 180 20.36 -14.79 8.05
N PRO A 181 21.55 -15.17 8.55
CA PRO A 181 22.73 -15.32 7.71
C PRO A 181 22.48 -16.23 6.50
N GLY A 182 22.87 -15.79 5.30
CA GLY A 182 22.66 -16.50 4.03
C GLY A 182 21.35 -16.15 3.32
N PHE A 183 20.38 -15.54 4.01
CA PHE A 183 19.07 -15.19 3.47
C PHE A 183 18.72 -13.71 3.74
N LYS A 184 19.75 -12.88 3.96
CA LYS A 184 19.53 -11.47 4.30
C LYS A 184 18.94 -10.72 3.11
N GLY A 185 17.84 -10.00 3.34
CA GLY A 185 17.19 -9.24 2.29
C GLY A 185 15.90 -8.58 2.77
N THR A 186 15.36 -7.73 1.91
CA THR A 186 14.02 -7.14 2.04
C THR A 186 13.10 -7.86 1.07
N TYR A 187 11.92 -8.24 1.54
CA TYR A 187 10.94 -9.02 0.83
C TYR A 187 9.56 -8.38 0.97
N GLU A 188 8.72 -8.59 -0.03
CA GLU A 188 7.28 -8.38 0.14
C GLU A 188 6.77 -9.38 1.20
N PRO A 189 5.85 -8.97 2.10
CA PRO A 189 5.43 -9.84 3.19
C PRO A 189 4.79 -11.12 2.64
N GLY A 190 5.28 -12.27 3.11
CA GLY A 190 4.75 -13.58 2.71
C GLY A 190 5.51 -14.26 1.57
N ASP A 191 6.45 -13.55 0.92
CA ASP A 191 7.27 -14.12 -0.16
C ASP A 191 8.41 -15.01 0.34
N ILE A 192 8.82 -14.85 1.60
CA ILE A 192 9.87 -15.70 2.18
C ILE A 192 9.32 -17.13 2.33
N PRO A 193 9.99 -18.16 1.76
CA PRO A 193 9.62 -19.54 1.98
C PRO A 193 9.66 -19.91 3.47
N LEU A 194 8.67 -20.67 3.96
CA LEU A 194 8.56 -21.01 5.39
C LEU A 194 9.83 -21.61 6.02
N GLY A 195 10.65 -22.35 5.25
CA GLY A 195 11.91 -22.95 5.71
C GLY A 195 13.09 -21.97 5.84
N ASP A 196 12.94 -20.75 5.30
CA ASP A 196 14.00 -19.75 5.25
C ASP A 196 13.97 -18.83 6.47
N TYR A 197 12.85 -18.75 7.19
CA TYR A 197 12.77 -18.08 8.48
C TYR A 197 13.61 -18.77 9.57
N ASP A 198 13.85 -18.05 10.67
CA ASP A 198 14.32 -18.60 11.95
C ASP A 198 13.19 -19.37 12.71
N GLY A 199 12.19 -19.86 11.97
CA GLY A 199 10.90 -20.29 12.50
C GLY A 199 10.92 -21.58 13.35
N PRO A 200 9.80 -21.90 14.02
CA PRO A 200 9.62 -23.16 14.72
C PRO A 200 9.92 -24.37 13.81
N GLY A 201 10.63 -25.37 14.34
CA GLY A 201 10.97 -26.58 13.59
C GLY A 201 12.14 -26.42 12.61
N THR A 202 12.78 -25.25 12.55
CA THR A 202 14.03 -25.06 11.81
C THR A 202 15.24 -25.31 12.72
N ALA A 203 16.38 -25.64 12.12
CA ALA A 203 17.66 -25.79 12.84
C ALA A 203 18.20 -24.46 13.41
N HIS A 204 17.53 -23.34 13.12
CA HIS A 204 17.99 -22.00 13.46
C HIS A 204 17.12 -21.31 14.50
N HIS A 205 16.09 -21.95 15.04
CA HIS A 205 15.13 -21.32 15.96
C HIS A 205 15.81 -20.59 17.15
N TRP A 206 15.51 -19.30 17.29
CA TRP A 206 16.10 -18.32 18.20
C TRP A 206 17.55 -17.88 17.91
N HIS A 207 18.11 -18.18 16.75
CA HIS A 207 19.50 -17.81 16.44
C HIS A 207 19.61 -16.34 16.03
N THR A 208 18.61 -15.84 15.31
CA THR A 208 18.50 -14.46 14.86
C THR A 208 17.33 -13.83 15.59
N SER A 209 17.59 -13.06 16.64
CA SER A 209 16.55 -12.38 17.41
C SER A 209 16.91 -10.90 17.58
N PRO A 210 16.31 -9.99 16.80
CA PRO A 210 16.52 -8.55 16.94
C PRO A 210 16.38 -8.11 18.40
N ARG A 211 17.37 -7.37 18.91
CA ARG A 211 17.44 -6.99 20.33
C ARG A 211 17.14 -5.52 20.57
N GLY A 212 17.28 -4.67 19.57
CA GLY A 212 16.87 -3.27 19.59
C GLY A 212 16.56 -2.82 18.16
N LEU A 213 15.71 -1.82 18.02
CA LEU A 213 15.44 -1.12 16.77
C LEU A 213 15.49 0.37 17.05
N ALA A 214 16.03 1.14 16.10
CA ALA A 214 16.00 2.60 16.15
C ALA A 214 15.82 3.16 14.75
N VAL A 215 15.16 4.31 14.65
CA VAL A 215 15.08 5.10 13.43
C VAL A 215 15.89 6.37 13.62
N ASP A 216 16.74 6.70 12.65
CA ASP A 216 17.52 7.95 12.68
C ASP A 216 16.77 9.14 12.04
N GLY A 217 17.36 10.33 12.11
CA GLY A 217 16.75 11.56 11.57
C GLY A 217 16.64 11.62 10.04
N ALA A 218 17.24 10.66 9.32
CA ALA A 218 17.09 10.47 7.88
C ALA A 218 16.09 9.35 7.54
N ASN A 219 15.34 8.88 8.55
CA ASN A 219 14.36 7.80 8.45
C ASN A 219 14.94 6.42 8.10
N ASN A 220 16.22 6.18 8.40
CA ASN A 220 16.80 4.84 8.24
C ASN A 220 16.55 3.99 9.48
N LEU A 221 16.21 2.72 9.28
CA LEU A 221 16.12 1.73 10.34
C LEU A 221 17.52 1.17 10.69
N TRP A 222 17.77 1.05 12.00
CA TRP A 222 18.91 0.38 12.61
C TRP A 222 18.41 -0.80 13.46
N ALA A 223 18.90 -2.03 13.20
CA ALA A 223 18.40 -3.28 13.79
C ALA A 223 19.50 -4.28 14.17
#